data_AF-S3CVN3-F1
#
_entry.id   AF-S3CVN3-F1
#
_cell.length_a   1.000
_cell.length_b   1.000
_cell.length_c   1.000
_cell.angle_alpha   90.00
_cell.angle_beta   90.00
_cell.angle_gamma   90.00
#
_symmetry.space_group_name_H-M   'P 1'
#
loop_
_entity.id
_entity.type
_entity.pdbx_description
1 polymer ?
#
loop_
_entity_poly.entity_id
_entity_poly.type
_entity_poly.pdbx_seq_one_letter_code
_entity_poly.pdbx_strand_id
1 'polypeptide(L)'
;MADKPKRPYHRREPAVSLPSISPPERLLLPLTSKSKRFKGPISGPNGRQPLLFRISTFANHNCGQGLLANQAISAGSQIWEEKPIWTGPTAVLGMKPSKELEESLETSFKGVTKEEMKILREMGNNQEFVAVDEGFLDTPWLGLVKTNAIPLTHNTTSPHHNTLGIFLSYLSKLNHACKPNTLQTYDSSRDLLLLYAITDIAEDEELTISYIPDLRLSNPYLKKYFGFTCWCNNWCRYPESKGKKKAQERAVLVDRLWTKIHEDVVGDEKIELGTTMMLGRCLWGLLVDEGMDTDFRIARLFLDCMRLMGYVKDLVRFEDFALLAHKAYLSCTGPSAPEVERIKTEISVLSEKTLSDDQWKKYLKEKYTVLDGRFTEDPSDEVMDELFHRELWAEKYAKGGLEAEIDKLMGLDAGSVKEVVKVEVSDEEVRSEASNEEVMEEENLDEEVVEEENSDEEVRSETSDEEMVDESE
;
A
#
# COMPACT_ATOMS: atom_id res chain seq x y z
N MET A 1 24.64 24.15 55.49
CA MET A 1 23.96 22.85 55.67
C MET A 1 22.85 22.74 54.64
N ALA A 2 22.97 21.78 53.72
CA ALA A 2 21.95 21.10 52.92
C ALA A 2 22.56 20.72 51.56
N ASP A 3 23.18 19.53 51.57
CA ASP A 3 23.74 18.83 50.41
C ASP A 3 22.67 18.48 49.37
N LYS A 4 23.00 18.67 48.08
CA LYS A 4 22.28 18.04 46.97
C LYS A 4 22.93 16.67 46.68
N PRO A 5 22.16 15.60 46.42
CA PRO A 5 22.70 14.26 46.26
C PRO A 5 23.47 14.12 44.93
N LYS A 6 24.70 13.60 45.03
CA LYS A 6 25.55 13.17 43.91
C LYS A 6 24.96 11.91 43.27
N ARG A 7 24.73 11.92 41.95
CA ARG A 7 24.44 10.70 41.18
C ARG A 7 25.73 9.88 41.01
N PRO A 8 25.68 8.54 41.08
CA PRO A 8 26.87 7.69 40.98
C PRO A 8 27.38 7.61 39.53
N TYR A 9 28.70 7.75 39.41
CA TYR A 9 29.48 7.56 38.19
C TYR A 9 29.61 6.05 37.93
N HIS A 10 28.85 5.50 36.99
CA HIS A 10 29.13 4.14 36.48
C HIS A 10 30.19 4.21 35.39
N ARG A 11 31.35 3.62 35.71
CA ARG A 11 32.50 3.37 34.86
C ARG A 11 32.07 2.52 33.66
N ARG A 12 32.12 3.08 32.44
CA ARG A 12 31.94 2.31 31.19
C ARG A 12 33.11 1.34 31.04
N GLU A 13 32.80 0.05 30.95
CA GLU A 13 33.74 -0.97 30.49
C GLU A 13 34.02 -0.78 28.98
N PRO A 14 35.22 -1.13 28.49
CA PRO A 14 35.62 -0.87 27.12
C PRO A 14 34.83 -1.77 26.14
N ALA A 15 34.30 -1.15 25.09
CA ALA A 15 33.57 -1.84 24.03
C ALA A 15 34.47 -2.88 23.35
N VAL A 16 34.00 -4.13 23.33
CA VAL A 16 34.54 -5.19 22.48
C VAL A 16 34.31 -4.77 21.03
N SER A 17 35.40 -4.68 20.26
CA SER A 17 35.39 -4.33 18.84
C SER A 17 34.62 -5.37 18.02
N LEU A 18 33.47 -4.99 17.49
CA LEU A 18 32.76 -5.73 16.46
C LEU A 18 33.46 -5.54 15.09
N PRO A 19 33.49 -6.57 14.23
CA PRO A 19 34.15 -6.51 12.94
C PRO A 19 33.46 -5.50 12.00
N SER A 20 34.28 -4.65 11.37
CA SER A 20 33.92 -3.71 10.32
C SER A 20 33.28 -4.44 9.14
N ILE A 21 31.95 -4.36 9.02
CA ILE A 21 31.24 -4.67 7.77
C ILE A 21 31.22 -3.37 6.96
N SER A 22 32.04 -3.33 5.92
CA SER A 22 32.11 -2.23 4.95
C SER A 22 30.75 -2.02 4.28
N PRO A 23 30.33 -0.75 4.04
CA PRO A 23 29.12 -0.46 3.27
C PRO A 23 29.26 -1.02 1.85
N PRO A 24 28.17 -1.43 1.20
CA PRO A 24 28.22 -1.82 -0.20
C PRO A 24 28.64 -0.60 -1.05
N GLU A 25 29.90 -0.60 -1.48
CA GLU A 25 30.41 0.29 -2.52
C GLU A 25 29.71 -0.02 -3.84
N ARG A 26 28.57 0.64 -4.09
CA ARG A 26 28.08 1.08 -5.41
C ARG A 26 26.71 1.76 -5.28
N LEU A 27 26.69 2.90 -4.61
CA LEU A 27 25.70 3.95 -4.87
C LEU A 27 26.40 4.95 -5.80
N LEU A 28 25.69 5.40 -6.84
CA LEU A 28 26.16 6.09 -8.06
C LEU A 28 26.48 5.11 -9.21
N LEU A 29 25.45 4.80 -10.00
CA LEU A 29 25.65 4.41 -11.38
C LEU A 29 26.23 5.62 -12.14
N PRO A 30 27.41 5.53 -12.77
CA PRO A 30 27.90 6.57 -13.66
C PRO A 30 26.98 6.68 -14.87
N LEU A 31 26.57 7.90 -15.20
CA LEU A 31 25.97 8.24 -16.50
C LEU A 31 26.88 7.72 -17.63
N THR A 32 26.54 6.57 -18.20
CA THR A 32 27.21 6.03 -19.37
C THR A 32 26.19 5.64 -20.42
N SER A 33 25.80 6.62 -21.24
CA SER A 33 25.96 6.47 -22.69
C SER A 33 25.79 7.83 -23.36
N LYS A 34 26.72 8.12 -24.28
CA LYS A 34 26.68 9.30 -25.13
C LYS A 34 25.36 9.33 -25.88
N SER A 35 24.64 10.43 -25.72
CA SER A 35 23.35 10.70 -26.30
C SER A 35 23.35 10.54 -27.82
N LYS A 36 22.45 9.69 -28.33
CA LYS A 36 21.83 9.97 -29.62
C LYS A 36 20.70 10.94 -29.35
N ARG A 37 20.93 12.20 -29.75
CA ARG A 37 19.96 13.30 -29.67
C ARG A 37 18.63 12.89 -30.31
N PHE A 38 17.54 12.94 -29.54
CA PHE A 38 16.21 13.04 -30.11
C PHE A 38 16.00 14.50 -30.54
N LYS A 39 15.83 14.72 -31.85
CA LYS A 39 15.37 15.97 -32.44
C LYS A 39 14.07 15.64 -33.16
N GLY A 40 12.92 15.89 -32.54
CA GLY A 40 11.62 15.63 -33.15
C GLY A 40 10.47 16.14 -32.27
N PRO A 41 9.33 16.50 -32.88
CA PRO A 41 8.26 17.26 -32.24
C PRO A 41 7.47 16.41 -31.21
N ILE A 42 6.75 17.10 -30.32
CA ILE A 42 5.72 16.55 -29.44
C ILE A 42 4.70 15.81 -30.31
N SER A 43 4.85 14.50 -30.44
CA SER A 43 3.87 13.62 -31.05
C SER A 43 3.97 12.30 -30.32
N GLY A 44 2.83 11.78 -29.85
CA GLY A 44 2.73 10.47 -29.23
C GLY A 44 3.27 9.35 -30.13
N PRO A 45 3.33 8.09 -29.64
CA PRO A 45 4.15 7.02 -30.24
C PRO A 45 3.77 6.61 -31.67
N ASN A 46 2.73 7.18 -32.28
CA ASN A 46 2.39 7.04 -33.69
C ASN A 46 1.93 8.40 -34.23
N GLY A 47 2.55 8.87 -35.32
CA GLY A 47 2.30 10.21 -35.88
C GLY A 47 0.82 10.61 -35.97
N ARG A 48 0.53 11.86 -35.58
CA ARG A 48 -0.76 12.57 -35.73
C ARG A 48 -1.98 12.00 -35.01
N GLN A 49 -1.82 11.22 -33.94
CA GLN A 49 -2.93 11.09 -32.99
C GLN A 49 -2.99 12.32 -32.08
N PRO A 50 -4.16 12.95 -31.90
CA PRO A 50 -4.31 14.01 -30.91
C PRO A 50 -3.97 13.46 -29.52
N LEU A 51 -3.35 14.28 -28.68
CA LEU A 51 -3.09 13.90 -27.29
C LEU A 51 -4.42 13.54 -26.61
N LEU A 52 -4.42 12.47 -25.83
CA LEU A 52 -5.57 12.06 -25.01
C LEU A 52 -5.92 13.08 -23.92
N PHE A 53 -5.07 14.09 -23.72
CA PHE A 53 -5.20 15.11 -22.70
C PHE A 53 -4.68 16.47 -23.17
N ARG A 54 -5.03 17.51 -22.42
CA ARG A 54 -4.53 18.89 -22.58
C ARG A 54 -4.10 19.46 -21.24
N ILE A 55 -3.20 20.43 -21.28
CA ILE A 55 -2.85 21.21 -20.10
C ILE A 55 -4.00 22.18 -19.80
N SER A 56 -4.40 22.26 -18.53
CA SER A 56 -5.37 23.23 -18.02
C SER A 56 -4.83 23.91 -16.76
N THR A 57 -5.42 25.05 -16.40
CA THR A 57 -5.10 25.76 -15.15
C THR A 57 -6.27 25.59 -14.19
N PHE A 58 -6.00 25.08 -12.99
CA PHE A 58 -6.99 24.84 -11.95
C PHE A 58 -6.96 25.99 -10.94
N ALA A 59 -7.97 26.87 -11.01
CA ALA A 59 -8.12 28.00 -10.09
C ALA A 59 -8.53 27.55 -8.68
N ASN A 60 -9.29 26.46 -8.58
CA ASN A 60 -9.66 25.86 -7.32
C ASN A 60 -8.49 25.00 -6.82
N HIS A 61 -8.16 25.11 -5.52
CA HIS A 61 -7.19 24.26 -4.80
C HIS A 61 -5.70 24.63 -4.81
N ASN A 62 -5.30 25.80 -5.35
CA ASN A 62 -3.88 26.22 -5.42
C ASN A 62 -2.97 25.21 -6.16
N CYS A 63 -3.53 24.35 -7.02
CA CYS A 63 -2.80 23.29 -7.71
C CYS A 63 -2.06 23.75 -8.98
N GLY A 64 -2.33 24.97 -9.47
CA GLY A 64 -1.65 25.52 -10.63
C GLY A 64 -2.08 24.86 -11.93
N GLN A 65 -1.14 24.28 -12.68
CA GLN A 65 -1.44 23.55 -13.93
C GLN A 65 -1.72 22.08 -13.65
N GLY A 66 -2.62 21.49 -14.42
CA GLY A 66 -2.91 20.06 -14.42
C GLY A 66 -3.21 19.54 -15.83
N LEU A 67 -3.60 18.27 -15.92
CA LEU A 67 -3.97 17.63 -17.19
C LEU A 67 -5.46 17.27 -17.19
N LEU A 68 -6.18 17.66 -18.23
CA LEU A 68 -7.58 17.24 -18.47
C LEU A 68 -7.65 16.27 -19.63
N ALA A 69 -8.47 15.25 -19.54
CA ALA A 69 -8.77 14.35 -20.65
C ALA A 69 -9.45 15.13 -21.79
N ASN A 70 -9.01 14.89 -23.03
CA ASN A 70 -9.60 15.47 -24.25
C ASN A 70 -10.74 14.64 -24.83
N GLN A 71 -10.93 13.42 -24.31
CA GLN A 71 -11.96 12.48 -24.70
C GLN A 71 -12.11 11.46 -23.57
N ALA A 72 -13.15 10.64 -23.63
CA ALA A 72 -13.25 9.49 -22.73
C ALA A 72 -12.06 8.53 -22.91
N ILE A 73 -11.47 8.07 -21.81
CA ILE A 73 -10.36 7.11 -21.78
C ILE A 73 -10.83 5.91 -20.97
N SER A 74 -10.78 4.72 -21.56
CA SER A 74 -11.16 3.49 -20.86
C SER A 74 -10.10 3.05 -19.86
N ALA A 75 -10.52 2.44 -18.75
CA ALA A 75 -9.64 1.78 -17.80
C ALA A 75 -8.68 0.79 -18.49
N GLY A 76 -7.44 0.69 -17.99
CA GLY A 76 -6.37 -0.13 -18.56
C GLY A 76 -5.67 0.49 -19.77
N SER A 77 -6.07 1.67 -20.26
CA SER A 77 -5.42 2.33 -21.38
C SER A 77 -4.11 2.99 -20.98
N GLN A 78 -3.04 2.80 -21.75
CA GLN A 78 -1.81 3.60 -21.62
C GLN A 78 -2.07 5.01 -22.17
N ILE A 79 -1.95 6.03 -21.31
CA ILE A 79 -2.21 7.43 -21.62
C ILE A 79 -0.96 8.12 -22.18
N TRP A 80 0.18 7.91 -21.53
CA TRP A 80 1.42 8.62 -21.83
C TRP A 80 2.65 7.80 -21.47
N GLU A 81 3.80 8.16 -22.03
CA GLU A 81 5.12 7.68 -21.61
C GLU A 81 6.14 8.81 -21.63
N GLU A 82 6.98 8.88 -20.61
CA GLU A 82 7.99 9.93 -20.50
C GLU A 82 9.28 9.40 -19.88
N LYS A 83 10.43 9.85 -20.43
CA LYS A 83 11.75 9.53 -19.92
C LYS A 83 12.11 10.45 -18.74
N PRO A 84 12.63 9.93 -17.61
CA PRO A 84 13.13 10.79 -16.55
C PRO A 84 14.39 11.53 -17.00
N ILE A 85 14.50 12.82 -16.66
CA ILE A 85 15.74 13.58 -16.86
C ILE A 85 16.71 13.45 -15.69
N TRP A 86 16.18 13.05 -14.54
CA TRP A 86 16.92 12.75 -13.34
C TRP A 86 16.26 11.57 -12.63
N THR A 87 17.07 10.72 -12.02
CA THR A 87 16.61 9.66 -11.12
C THR A 87 17.43 9.67 -9.84
N GLY A 88 16.81 9.38 -8.71
CA GLY A 88 17.51 9.28 -7.42
C GLY A 88 16.74 8.49 -6.38
N PRO A 89 17.36 8.20 -5.23
CA PRO A 89 16.73 7.37 -4.20
C PRO A 89 15.61 8.11 -3.48
N THR A 90 14.56 7.39 -3.08
CA THR A 90 13.44 7.91 -2.26
C THR A 90 13.91 8.54 -0.94
N ALA A 91 15.03 8.07 -0.39
CA ALA A 91 15.66 8.61 0.82
C ALA A 91 15.91 10.14 0.75
N VAL A 92 16.09 10.71 -0.44
CA VAL A 92 16.28 12.17 -0.62
C VAL A 92 15.12 13.00 -0.04
N LEU A 93 13.90 12.44 -0.01
CA LEU A 93 12.71 13.11 0.54
C LEU A 93 12.83 13.33 2.06
N GLY A 94 13.55 12.45 2.76
CA GLY A 94 13.78 12.51 4.20
C GLY A 94 15.05 13.27 4.60
N MET A 95 15.95 13.57 3.65
CA MET A 95 17.21 14.24 3.94
C MET A 95 17.00 15.67 4.43
N LYS A 96 17.78 16.06 5.45
CA LYS A 96 17.86 17.45 5.91
C LYS A 96 18.60 18.30 4.86
N PRO A 97 18.15 19.53 4.59
CA PRO A 97 18.88 20.43 3.70
C PRO A 97 20.31 20.70 4.19
N SER A 98 21.28 20.63 3.29
CA SER A 98 22.67 21.03 3.51
C SER A 98 23.27 21.55 2.20
N LYS A 99 24.36 22.34 2.27
CA LYS A 99 25.03 22.86 1.07
C LYS A 99 25.58 21.74 0.19
N GLU A 100 26.15 20.70 0.81
CA GLU A 100 26.72 19.54 0.11
C GLU A 100 25.65 18.78 -0.67
N LEU A 101 24.45 18.65 -0.10
CA LEU A 101 23.32 18.00 -0.77
C LEU A 101 22.84 18.83 -1.98
N GLU A 102 22.73 20.16 -1.83
CA GLU A 102 22.40 21.06 -2.95
C GLU A 102 23.44 20.99 -4.07
N GLU A 103 24.73 21.05 -3.77
CA GLU A 103 25.81 20.97 -4.76
C GLU A 103 25.84 19.61 -5.49
N SER A 104 25.54 18.53 -4.77
CA SER A 104 25.41 17.18 -5.33
C SER A 104 24.24 17.09 -6.30
N LEU A 105 23.06 17.61 -5.90
CA LEU A 105 21.88 17.64 -6.76
C LEU A 105 22.11 18.54 -7.98
N GLU A 106 22.66 19.73 -7.81
CA GLU A 106 23.03 20.61 -8.94
C GLU A 106 23.91 19.88 -9.94
N THR A 107 24.91 19.14 -9.45
CA THR A 107 25.83 18.38 -10.30
C THR A 107 25.11 17.30 -11.10
N SER A 108 24.07 16.67 -10.52
CA SER A 108 23.26 15.67 -11.22
C SER A 108 22.46 16.25 -12.41
N PHE A 109 22.17 17.55 -12.41
CA PHE A 109 21.47 18.24 -13.51
C PHE A 109 22.42 18.89 -14.54
N LYS A 110 23.74 18.87 -14.36
CA LYS A 110 24.70 19.49 -15.31
C LYS A 110 24.66 18.91 -16.73
N GLY A 111 24.13 17.70 -16.91
CA GLY A 111 24.02 17.02 -18.20
C GLY A 111 22.86 17.49 -19.09
N VAL A 112 21.94 18.29 -18.56
CA VAL A 112 20.72 18.70 -19.27
C VAL A 112 20.98 19.90 -20.19
N THR A 113 20.15 20.06 -21.21
CA THR A 113 20.21 21.15 -22.19
C THR A 113 19.81 22.50 -21.58
N LYS A 114 20.08 23.60 -22.29
CA LYS A 114 19.68 24.95 -21.84
C LYS A 114 18.16 25.09 -21.77
N GLU A 115 17.46 24.48 -22.72
CA GLU A 115 16.01 24.44 -22.79
C GLU A 115 15.42 23.65 -21.62
N GLU A 116 15.98 22.48 -21.30
CA GLU A 116 15.57 21.66 -20.15
C GLU A 116 15.87 22.36 -18.83
N MET A 117 17.03 23.01 -18.69
CA MET A 117 17.36 23.84 -17.52
C MET A 117 16.35 24.98 -17.32
N LYS A 118 15.86 25.58 -18.41
CA LYS A 118 14.84 26.62 -18.31
C LYS A 118 13.54 26.05 -17.73
N ILE A 119 13.10 24.89 -18.22
CA ILE A 119 11.90 24.21 -17.71
C ILE A 119 12.09 23.84 -16.24
N LEU A 120 13.22 23.23 -15.86
CA LEU A 120 13.52 22.88 -14.46
C LEU A 120 13.39 24.09 -13.52
N ARG A 121 13.90 25.26 -13.93
CA ARG A 121 13.80 26.49 -13.13
C ARG A 121 12.40 27.07 -13.03
N GLU A 122 11.48 26.66 -13.91
CA GLU A 122 10.07 27.05 -13.88
C GLU A 122 9.20 26.05 -13.08
N MET A 123 9.75 24.89 -12.70
CA MET A 123 9.04 23.90 -11.88
C MET A 123 8.85 24.41 -10.45
N GLY A 124 7.76 23.98 -9.80
CA GLY A 124 7.42 24.43 -8.46
C GLY A 124 8.48 24.03 -7.43
N ASN A 125 8.78 24.93 -6.50
CA ASN A 125 9.64 24.64 -5.36
C ASN A 125 8.92 25.04 -4.06
N ASN A 126 8.38 24.05 -3.34
CA ASN A 126 7.68 24.28 -2.08
C ASN A 126 8.60 24.38 -0.85
N GLN A 127 9.92 24.29 -1.04
CA GLN A 127 10.90 24.36 0.04
C GLN A 127 11.97 25.43 -0.18
N GLU A 128 11.71 26.44 -1.00
CA GLU A 128 12.72 27.42 -1.48
C GLU A 128 13.67 27.93 -0.38
N PHE A 129 13.15 28.27 0.81
CA PHE A 129 13.96 28.69 1.96
C PHE A 129 13.69 27.83 3.19
N VAL A 130 14.73 27.16 3.70
CA VAL A 130 14.61 26.32 4.90
C VAL A 130 15.56 26.80 6.00
N ALA A 131 15.04 26.88 7.23
CA ALA A 131 15.85 27.13 8.41
C ALA A 131 16.77 25.92 8.69
N VAL A 132 18.05 26.20 8.89
CA VAL A 132 19.09 25.23 9.25
C VAL A 132 19.81 25.72 10.52
N ASP A 133 20.61 24.86 11.14
CA ASP A 133 21.31 25.20 12.39
C ASP A 133 22.15 26.49 12.26
N GLU A 134 22.68 26.77 11.06
CA GLU A 134 23.44 27.98 10.71
C GLU A 134 22.62 29.02 9.92
N GLY A 135 21.34 29.22 10.28
CA GLY A 135 20.50 30.27 9.69
C GLY A 135 19.53 29.75 8.63
N PHE A 136 19.66 30.20 7.39
CA PHE A 136 18.76 29.83 6.30
C PHE A 136 19.56 29.33 5.09
N LEU A 137 19.02 28.31 4.43
CA LEU A 137 19.56 27.74 3.20
C LEU A 137 18.52 27.86 2.08
N ASP A 138 18.98 28.35 0.93
CA ASP A 138 18.23 28.30 -0.33
C ASP A 138 18.32 26.87 -0.89
N THR A 139 17.19 26.29 -1.29
CA THR A 139 17.11 24.89 -1.76
C THR A 139 16.53 24.75 -3.16
N PRO A 140 17.16 25.35 -4.18
CA PRO A 140 16.63 25.33 -5.54
C PRO A 140 16.55 23.92 -6.12
N TRP A 141 17.46 23.00 -5.72
CA TRP A 141 17.49 21.64 -6.25
C TRP A 141 16.80 20.63 -5.35
N LEU A 142 17.06 20.64 -4.04
CA LEU A 142 16.36 19.73 -3.13
C LEU A 142 14.86 20.01 -3.10
N GLY A 143 14.48 21.28 -3.06
CA GLY A 143 13.08 21.69 -3.06
C GLY A 143 12.37 21.33 -4.37
N LEU A 144 13.04 21.51 -5.53
CA LEU A 144 12.55 21.03 -6.82
C LEU A 144 12.34 19.52 -6.81
N VAL A 145 13.33 18.74 -6.37
CA VAL A 145 13.26 17.28 -6.33
C VAL A 145 12.13 16.83 -5.40
N LYS A 146 12.06 17.37 -4.18
CA LYS A 146 11.02 17.00 -3.21
C LYS A 146 9.61 17.37 -3.67
N THR A 147 9.47 18.42 -4.47
CA THR A 147 8.16 18.90 -4.93
C THR A 147 7.66 18.16 -6.17
N ASN A 148 8.55 17.72 -7.06
CA ASN A 148 8.16 17.26 -8.39
C ASN A 148 8.60 15.82 -8.72
N ALA A 149 9.44 15.19 -7.90
CA ALA A 149 9.91 13.84 -8.22
C ALA A 149 8.80 12.80 -8.00
N ILE A 150 8.59 11.95 -9.00
CA ILE A 150 7.54 10.93 -9.01
C ILE A 150 8.19 9.56 -8.77
N PRO A 151 7.65 8.70 -7.87
CA PRO A 151 8.09 7.32 -7.74
C PRO A 151 7.99 6.57 -9.07
N LEU A 152 9.06 5.89 -9.46
CA LEU A 152 9.09 5.16 -10.74
C LEU A 152 8.07 4.02 -10.74
N THR A 153 7.89 3.34 -9.60
CA THR A 153 6.87 2.29 -9.47
C THR A 153 6.45 2.15 -8.02
N HIS A 154 5.19 1.76 -7.83
CA HIS A 154 4.65 1.37 -6.53
C HIS A 154 4.78 -0.12 -6.24
N ASN A 155 5.26 -0.91 -7.22
CA ASN A 155 5.50 -2.33 -7.04
C ASN A 155 6.75 -2.52 -6.16
N THR A 156 6.54 -3.02 -4.94
CA THR A 156 7.60 -3.26 -3.94
C THR A 156 8.61 -4.32 -4.40
N THR A 157 8.21 -5.22 -5.30
CA THR A 157 9.05 -6.29 -5.89
C THR A 157 10.04 -5.78 -6.93
N SER A 158 9.78 -4.62 -7.51
CA SER A 158 10.67 -4.01 -8.48
C SER A 158 12.01 -3.59 -7.85
N PRO A 159 13.16 -3.78 -8.52
CA PRO A 159 14.42 -3.19 -8.06
C PRO A 159 14.41 -1.66 -8.04
N HIS A 160 13.42 -1.03 -8.69
CA HIS A 160 13.26 0.42 -8.76
C HIS A 160 12.24 0.99 -7.75
N HIS A 161 11.70 0.20 -6.82
CA HIS A 161 10.69 0.65 -5.86
C HIS A 161 11.15 1.83 -4.98
N ASN A 162 12.47 1.95 -4.74
CA ASN A 162 13.07 3.06 -4.00
C ASN A 162 13.67 4.15 -4.91
N THR A 163 13.18 4.27 -6.15
CA THR A 163 13.67 5.26 -7.12
C THR A 163 12.59 6.28 -7.46
N LEU A 164 12.98 7.55 -7.50
CA LEU A 164 12.19 8.68 -7.97
C LEU A 164 12.72 9.18 -9.31
N GLY A 165 11.88 9.84 -10.09
CA GLY A 165 12.26 10.50 -11.35
C GLY A 165 11.72 11.93 -11.46
N ILE A 166 12.45 12.80 -12.17
CA ILE A 166 11.96 14.13 -12.59
C ILE A 166 11.64 14.10 -14.08
N PHE A 167 10.47 14.65 -14.43
CA PHE A 167 9.90 14.64 -15.77
C PHE A 167 9.58 16.08 -16.19
N LEU A 168 9.85 16.46 -17.44
CA LEU A 168 9.78 17.86 -17.87
C LEU A 168 8.53 18.20 -18.70
N SER A 169 7.88 17.20 -19.28
CA SER A 169 6.83 17.39 -20.27
C SER A 169 5.47 17.45 -19.61
N TYR A 170 4.97 16.31 -19.12
CA TYR A 170 3.59 16.19 -18.66
C TYR A 170 3.46 15.49 -17.32
N LEU A 171 4.29 14.48 -17.02
CA LEU A 171 4.07 13.68 -15.80
C LEU A 171 4.19 14.52 -14.51
N SER A 172 5.13 15.48 -14.44
CA SER A 172 5.24 16.39 -13.29
C SER A 172 4.11 17.43 -13.18
N LYS A 173 3.16 17.46 -14.13
CA LYS A 173 1.96 18.31 -14.07
C LYS A 173 0.72 17.56 -13.55
N LEU A 174 0.79 16.25 -13.36
CA LEU A 174 -0.32 15.48 -12.81
C LEU A 174 -0.57 15.94 -11.38
N ASN A 175 -1.80 16.33 -11.05
CA ASN A 175 -2.18 16.74 -9.71
C ASN A 175 -2.49 15.53 -8.81
N HIS A 176 -2.60 15.81 -7.51
CA HIS A 176 -2.96 14.80 -6.53
C HIS A 176 -4.47 14.56 -6.44
N ALA A 177 -4.87 13.31 -6.41
CA ALA A 177 -6.11 12.87 -5.77
C ALA A 177 -5.83 11.68 -4.84
N CYS A 178 -6.56 11.60 -3.72
CA CYS A 178 -6.37 10.50 -2.78
C CYS A 178 -6.95 9.16 -3.30
N LYS A 179 -7.94 9.24 -4.20
CA LYS A 179 -8.36 8.14 -5.07
C LYS A 179 -8.07 8.57 -6.52
N PRO A 180 -6.84 8.33 -7.01
CA PRO A 180 -6.46 8.75 -8.35
C PRO A 180 -7.18 7.93 -9.41
N ASN A 181 -7.29 8.48 -10.62
CA ASN A 181 -7.79 7.77 -11.80
C ASN A 181 -6.67 7.32 -12.75
N THR A 182 -5.40 7.64 -12.42
CA THR A 182 -4.24 7.16 -13.15
C THR A 182 -3.17 6.57 -12.23
N LEU A 183 -2.35 5.67 -12.79
CA LEU A 183 -1.21 5.04 -12.12
C LEU A 183 0.02 5.05 -13.03
N GLN A 184 1.17 5.34 -12.45
CA GLN A 184 2.45 5.26 -13.13
C GLN A 184 3.16 3.91 -12.88
N THR A 185 3.79 3.40 -13.93
CA THR A 185 4.64 2.19 -13.95
C THR A 185 5.93 2.47 -14.70
N TYR A 186 7.00 1.73 -14.37
CA TYR A 186 8.31 1.92 -14.97
C TYR A 186 8.73 0.74 -15.86
N ASP A 187 8.96 1.06 -17.13
CA ASP A 187 9.62 0.16 -18.07
C ASP A 187 11.13 0.40 -18.03
N SER A 188 11.81 -0.43 -17.23
CA SER A 188 13.26 -0.36 -17.07
C SER A 188 14.04 -0.70 -18.34
N SER A 189 13.43 -1.38 -19.32
CA SER A 189 14.09 -1.73 -20.59
C SER A 189 14.20 -0.54 -21.54
N ARG A 190 13.19 0.34 -21.51
CA ARG A 190 13.13 1.56 -22.32
C ARG A 190 13.52 2.82 -21.54
N ASP A 191 13.67 2.74 -20.22
CA ASP A 191 13.91 3.88 -19.34
C ASP A 191 12.78 4.92 -19.48
N LEU A 192 11.54 4.44 -19.33
CA LEU A 192 10.31 5.22 -19.48
C LEU A 192 9.36 4.99 -18.30
N LEU A 193 8.81 6.08 -17.77
CA LEU A 193 7.64 6.05 -16.90
C LEU A 193 6.39 6.08 -17.79
N LEU A 194 5.55 5.07 -17.66
CA LEU A 194 4.30 4.92 -18.39
C LEU A 194 3.14 5.30 -17.46
N LEU A 195 2.16 6.02 -17.98
CA LEU A 195 0.94 6.40 -17.27
C LEU A 195 -0.24 5.61 -17.82
N TYR A 196 -1.01 4.97 -16.94
CA TYR A 196 -2.20 4.20 -17.28
C TYR A 196 -3.45 4.78 -16.62
N ALA A 197 -4.58 4.74 -17.32
CA ALA A 197 -5.90 4.93 -16.71
C ALA A 197 -6.24 3.70 -15.88
N ILE A 198 -6.59 3.86 -14.61
CA ILE A 198 -6.99 2.75 -13.72
C ILE A 198 -8.49 2.68 -13.47
N THR A 199 -9.22 3.70 -13.94
CA THR A 199 -10.67 3.74 -14.04
C THR A 199 -11.04 4.29 -15.41
N ASP A 200 -12.31 4.19 -15.79
CA ASP A 200 -12.80 5.00 -16.91
C ASP A 200 -12.70 6.48 -16.53
N ILE A 201 -12.25 7.31 -17.47
CA ILE A 201 -12.04 8.74 -17.30
C ILE A 201 -12.90 9.45 -18.34
N ALA A 202 -13.78 10.35 -17.91
CA ALA A 202 -14.63 11.11 -18.81
C ALA A 202 -13.84 12.21 -19.56
N GLU A 203 -14.37 12.66 -20.71
CA GLU A 203 -13.89 13.90 -21.33
C GLU A 203 -13.97 15.05 -20.32
N ASP A 204 -12.95 15.91 -20.31
CA ASP A 204 -12.79 17.04 -19.38
C ASP A 204 -12.62 16.66 -17.90
N GLU A 205 -12.41 15.38 -17.59
CA GLU A 205 -11.99 14.94 -16.26
C GLU A 205 -10.48 15.14 -16.06
N GLU A 206 -10.07 15.50 -14.84
CA GLU A 206 -8.67 15.70 -14.48
C GLU A 206 -7.92 14.38 -14.30
N LEU A 207 -6.75 14.25 -14.93
CA LEU A 207 -5.84 13.13 -14.71
C LEU A 207 -5.05 13.35 -13.43
N THR A 208 -5.14 12.41 -12.51
CA THR A 208 -4.56 12.54 -11.17
C THR A 208 -3.79 11.30 -10.73
N ILE A 209 -2.76 11.52 -9.91
CA ILE A 209 -1.96 10.47 -9.26
C ILE A 209 -2.00 10.63 -7.73
N SER A 210 -1.53 9.63 -6.98
CA SER A 210 -1.28 9.83 -5.55
C SER A 210 0.12 10.40 -5.34
N TYR A 211 0.22 11.61 -4.78
CA TYR A 211 1.50 12.17 -4.31
C TYR A 211 1.94 11.55 -2.99
N ILE A 212 1.01 10.90 -2.31
CA ILE A 212 1.26 10.40 -0.99
C ILE A 212 1.85 8.99 -1.15
N PRO A 213 3.14 8.79 -0.82
CA PRO A 213 3.71 7.46 -0.77
C PRO A 213 2.95 6.67 0.29
N ASP A 214 2.76 5.37 0.04
CA ASP A 214 2.18 4.46 1.03
C ASP A 214 0.73 4.79 1.43
N LEU A 215 -0.01 5.45 0.54
CA LEU A 215 -1.47 5.58 0.62
C LEU A 215 -1.94 6.34 1.85
N ARG A 216 -1.06 7.12 2.50
CA ARG A 216 -1.49 7.96 3.62
C ARG A 216 -2.56 8.91 3.12
N LEU A 217 -3.64 9.05 3.88
CA LEU A 217 -4.72 10.00 3.54
C LEU A 217 -4.59 11.26 4.39
N SER A 218 -3.34 11.68 4.62
CA SER A 218 -3.03 12.69 5.60
C SER A 218 -2.82 14.04 4.93
N ASN A 219 -3.82 14.92 5.07
CA ASN A 219 -3.73 16.35 4.75
C ASN A 219 -2.45 17.02 5.35
N PRO A 220 -2.00 16.68 6.58
CA PRO A 220 -0.70 17.12 7.10
C PRO A 220 0.51 16.82 6.19
N TYR A 221 0.56 15.67 5.52
CA TYR A 221 1.67 15.32 4.63
C TYR A 221 1.70 16.24 3.40
N LEU A 222 0.58 16.36 2.70
CA LEU A 222 0.46 17.24 1.53
C LEU A 222 0.75 18.70 1.90
N LYS A 223 0.25 19.17 3.04
CA LYS A 223 0.51 20.53 3.49
C LYS A 223 1.99 20.76 3.81
N LYS A 224 2.65 19.78 4.44
CA LYS A 224 4.06 19.86 4.85
C LYS A 224 5.02 19.79 3.65
N TYR A 225 4.76 18.91 2.69
CA TYR A 225 5.70 18.62 1.59
C TYR A 225 5.31 19.28 0.27
N PHE A 226 4.03 19.54 0.04
CA PHE A 226 3.49 20.10 -1.21
C PHE A 226 2.76 21.44 -1.02
N GLY A 227 2.67 21.97 0.20
CA GLY A 227 2.12 23.30 0.45
C GLY A 227 0.62 23.47 0.22
N PHE A 228 -0.13 22.38 -0.04
CA PHE A 228 -1.58 22.44 -0.29
C PHE A 228 -2.36 21.46 0.59
N THR A 229 -3.66 21.73 0.72
CA THR A 229 -4.63 20.83 1.36
C THR A 229 -5.47 20.19 0.26
N CYS A 230 -5.57 18.85 0.26
CA CYS A 230 -6.45 18.16 -0.68
C CYS A 230 -7.92 18.41 -0.34
N TRP A 231 -8.74 18.57 -1.37
CA TRP A 231 -10.20 18.78 -1.28
C TRP A 231 -10.98 17.77 -2.11
N CYS A 232 -10.39 16.61 -2.42
CA CYS A 232 -11.08 15.58 -3.20
C CYS A 232 -12.38 15.14 -2.50
N ASN A 233 -13.41 14.86 -3.30
CA ASN A 233 -14.75 14.52 -2.81
C ASN A 233 -14.79 13.18 -2.05
N ASN A 234 -13.80 12.31 -2.26
CA ASN A 234 -13.81 10.94 -1.74
C ASN A 234 -13.47 10.88 -0.24
N TRP A 235 -12.38 11.53 0.19
CA TRP A 235 -11.88 11.42 1.56
C TRP A 235 -11.67 12.76 2.26
N CYS A 236 -11.44 13.84 1.52
CA CYS A 236 -11.04 15.11 2.12
C CYS A 236 -12.21 16.10 2.30
N ARG A 237 -13.23 16.04 1.43
CA ARG A 237 -14.34 17.02 1.39
C ARG A 237 -15.54 16.69 2.27
N TYR A 238 -15.45 15.74 3.21
CA TYR A 238 -16.55 15.54 4.14
C TYR A 238 -16.78 16.83 4.98
N PRO A 239 -18.02 17.34 5.10
CA PRO A 239 -18.34 18.37 6.08
C PRO A 239 -18.06 17.84 7.49
N GLU A 240 -17.90 18.71 8.49
CA GLU A 240 -17.58 18.40 9.92
C GLU A 240 -18.59 17.49 10.66
N SER A 241 -19.41 16.75 9.90
CA SER A 241 -20.19 15.61 10.34
C SER A 241 -19.32 14.47 10.89
N LYS A 242 -19.95 13.58 11.68
CA LYS A 242 -19.35 12.34 12.22
C LYS A 242 -18.69 11.46 11.14
N GLY A 243 -19.08 11.58 9.87
CA GLY A 243 -18.48 10.85 8.74
C GLY A 243 -17.05 11.28 8.41
N LYS A 244 -16.69 12.56 8.57
CA LYS A 244 -15.32 13.06 8.30
C LYS A 244 -14.30 12.49 9.27
N LYS A 245 -14.65 12.48 10.57
CA LYS A 245 -13.76 11.98 11.62
C LYS A 245 -13.45 10.50 11.42
N LYS A 246 -14.47 9.68 11.16
CA LYS A 246 -14.30 8.25 10.85
C LYS A 246 -13.45 8.02 9.59
N ALA A 247 -13.68 8.79 8.53
CA ALA A 247 -12.85 8.69 7.32
C ALA A 247 -11.38 9.04 7.59
N GLN A 248 -11.12 10.06 8.41
CA GLN A 248 -9.76 10.45 8.84
C GLN A 248 -9.11 9.43 9.78
N GLU A 249 -9.88 8.73 10.61
CA GLU A 249 -9.39 7.66 11.47
C GLU A 249 -9.01 6.43 10.64
N ARG A 250 -9.86 6.00 9.69
CA ARG A 250 -9.55 4.90 8.76
C ARG A 250 -8.34 5.18 7.89
N ALA A 251 -8.24 6.41 7.42
CA ALA A 251 -7.06 6.97 6.76
C ALA A 251 -5.75 6.79 7.52
N VAL A 252 -5.74 7.13 8.81
CA VAL A 252 -4.58 6.97 9.68
C VAL A 252 -4.32 5.49 9.94
N LEU A 253 -5.36 4.69 10.07
CA LEU A 253 -5.24 3.25 10.28
C LEU A 253 -4.60 2.56 9.06
N VAL A 254 -5.05 2.86 7.84
CA VAL A 254 -4.44 2.36 6.60
C VAL A 254 -2.95 2.67 6.55
N ASP A 255 -2.53 3.91 6.87
CA ASP A 255 -1.12 4.31 6.88
C ASP A 255 -0.29 3.52 7.92
N ARG A 256 -0.83 3.37 9.14
CA ARG A 256 -0.16 2.59 10.20
C ARG A 256 -0.02 1.12 9.80
N LEU A 257 -1.08 0.52 9.25
CA LEU A 257 -1.09 -0.90 8.87
C LEU A 257 -0.07 -1.13 7.76
N TRP A 258 -0.12 -0.28 6.74
CA TRP A 258 0.80 -0.34 5.62
C TRP A 258 2.25 -0.21 6.05
N THR A 259 2.55 0.81 6.87
CA THR A 259 3.91 1.05 7.37
C THR A 259 4.44 -0.16 8.13
N LYS A 260 3.63 -0.72 9.03
CA LYS A 260 4.05 -1.88 9.82
C LYS A 260 4.26 -3.14 8.96
N ILE A 261 3.33 -3.44 8.04
CA ILE A 261 3.48 -4.58 7.12
C ILE A 261 4.75 -4.42 6.29
N HIS A 262 5.00 -3.22 5.76
CA HIS A 262 6.18 -2.95 4.96
C HIS A 262 7.48 -3.10 5.76
N GLU A 263 7.53 -2.60 6.99
CA GLU A 263 8.64 -2.79 7.91
C GLU A 263 8.91 -4.27 8.20
N ASP A 264 7.87 -5.08 8.38
CA ASP A 264 8.00 -6.53 8.59
C ASP A 264 8.48 -7.28 7.33
N VAL A 265 8.09 -6.81 6.14
CA VAL A 265 8.49 -7.42 4.85
C VAL A 265 9.93 -7.09 4.49
N VAL A 266 10.39 -5.86 4.77
CA VAL A 266 11.69 -5.34 4.31
C VAL A 266 12.75 -5.36 5.43
N GLY A 267 12.34 -5.39 6.70
CA GLY A 267 13.23 -5.34 7.84
C GLY A 267 14.04 -6.62 8.06
N ASP A 268 15.16 -6.47 8.78
CA ASP A 268 16.04 -7.58 9.19
C ASP A 268 15.58 -8.23 10.53
N GLU A 269 14.45 -7.79 11.08
CA GLU A 269 13.93 -8.30 12.36
C GLU A 269 13.16 -9.61 12.20
N LYS A 270 12.97 -10.32 13.32
CA LYS A 270 12.21 -11.57 13.32
C LYS A 270 10.74 -11.27 13.00
N ILE A 271 10.29 -11.72 11.84
CA ILE A 271 8.91 -11.52 11.36
C ILE A 271 7.94 -12.30 12.26
N GLU A 272 6.98 -11.59 12.87
CA GLU A 272 5.82 -12.20 13.52
C GLU A 272 4.72 -12.46 12.49
N LEU A 273 4.90 -13.52 11.69
CA LEU A 273 4.09 -13.76 10.50
C LEU A 273 2.57 -13.70 10.77
N GLY A 274 2.09 -14.31 11.86
CA GLY A 274 0.66 -14.29 12.20
C GLY A 274 0.13 -12.88 12.43
N THR A 275 0.88 -12.06 13.18
CA THR A 275 0.56 -10.64 13.40
C THR A 275 0.55 -9.88 12.07
N THR A 276 1.61 -9.99 11.27
CA THR A 276 1.73 -9.25 10.00
C THR A 276 0.63 -9.63 9.00
N MET A 277 0.28 -10.92 8.90
CA MET A 277 -0.80 -11.38 8.02
C MET A 277 -2.17 -10.88 8.49
N MET A 278 -2.41 -10.81 9.80
CA MET A 278 -3.64 -10.21 10.32
C MET A 278 -3.72 -8.71 10.03
N LEU A 279 -2.61 -7.97 10.15
CA LEU A 279 -2.56 -6.57 9.71
C LEU A 279 -2.90 -6.46 8.22
N GLY A 280 -2.41 -7.40 7.41
CA GLY A 280 -2.76 -7.51 5.99
C GLY A 280 -4.25 -7.75 5.76
N ARG A 281 -4.89 -8.64 6.51
CA ARG A 281 -6.35 -8.88 6.45
C ARG A 281 -7.15 -7.65 6.82
N CYS A 282 -6.74 -6.95 7.88
CA CYS A 282 -7.37 -5.69 8.30
C CYS A 282 -7.27 -4.63 7.21
N LEU A 283 -6.08 -4.49 6.62
CA LEU A 283 -5.81 -3.53 5.57
C LEU A 283 -6.61 -3.86 4.30
N TRP A 284 -6.68 -5.13 3.90
CA TRP A 284 -7.50 -5.56 2.78
C TRP A 284 -8.98 -5.19 2.99
N GLY A 285 -9.56 -5.54 4.15
CA GLY A 285 -10.95 -5.22 4.47
C GLY A 285 -11.24 -3.72 4.41
N LEU A 286 -10.34 -2.89 4.98
CA LEU A 286 -10.46 -1.43 4.90
C LEU A 286 -10.38 -0.89 3.48
N LEU A 287 -9.53 -1.47 2.62
CA LEU A 287 -9.44 -1.05 1.23
C LEU A 287 -10.71 -1.41 0.45
N VAL A 288 -11.27 -2.60 0.68
CA VAL A 288 -12.54 -3.04 0.06
C VAL A 288 -13.70 -2.15 0.53
N ASP A 289 -13.81 -1.87 1.82
CA ASP A 289 -14.84 -0.98 2.39
C ASP A 289 -14.80 0.45 1.81
N GLU A 290 -13.62 0.90 1.38
CA GLU A 290 -13.42 2.20 0.72
C GLU A 290 -13.59 2.13 -0.82
N GLY A 291 -14.07 1.00 -1.33
CA GLY A 291 -14.31 0.74 -2.76
C GLY A 291 -13.02 0.74 -3.57
N MET A 292 -11.98 0.09 -3.04
CA MET A 292 -10.65 -0.07 -3.65
C MET A 292 -10.33 -1.51 -3.98
N ASP A 293 -11.35 -2.37 -4.05
CA ASP A 293 -11.33 -3.79 -4.37
C ASP A 293 -10.60 -4.13 -5.69
N THR A 294 -10.54 -3.18 -6.63
CA THR A 294 -9.82 -3.31 -7.91
C THR A 294 -8.68 -2.32 -8.07
N ASP A 295 -8.19 -1.70 -7.00
CA ASP A 295 -7.15 -0.65 -7.02
C ASP A 295 -5.74 -1.24 -6.89
N PHE A 296 -4.73 -0.54 -7.43
CA PHE A 296 -3.31 -0.93 -7.39
C PHE A 296 -2.78 -1.13 -5.96
N ARG A 297 -3.42 -0.49 -4.97
CA ARG A 297 -3.11 -0.66 -3.55
C ARG A 297 -3.33 -2.07 -3.05
N ILE A 298 -4.43 -2.70 -3.45
CA ILE A 298 -4.70 -4.10 -3.13
C ILE A 298 -3.68 -4.99 -3.81
N ALA A 299 -3.32 -4.68 -5.06
CA ALA A 299 -2.26 -5.41 -5.76
C ALA A 299 -0.94 -5.34 -4.98
N ARG A 300 -0.57 -4.16 -4.48
CA ARG A 300 0.65 -3.97 -3.68
C ARG A 300 0.60 -4.73 -2.34
N LEU A 301 -0.56 -4.78 -1.68
CA LEU A 301 -0.72 -5.55 -0.44
C LEU A 301 -0.48 -7.04 -0.70
N PHE A 302 -1.06 -7.58 -1.77
CA PHE A 302 -0.85 -8.95 -2.15
C PHE A 302 0.60 -9.26 -2.53
N LEU A 303 1.34 -8.32 -3.11
CA LEU A 303 2.78 -8.49 -3.35
C LEU A 303 3.59 -8.55 -2.05
N ASP A 304 3.24 -7.73 -1.07
CA ASP A 304 3.88 -7.77 0.24
C ASP A 304 3.56 -9.09 0.96
N CYS A 305 2.31 -9.56 0.95
CA CYS A 305 1.93 -10.89 1.46
C CYS A 305 2.61 -12.04 0.72
N MET A 306 2.69 -11.98 -0.62
CA MET A 306 3.41 -12.95 -1.44
C MET A 306 4.88 -13.07 -0.98
N ARG A 307 5.56 -11.94 -0.74
CA ARG A 307 6.94 -11.95 -0.25
C ARG A 307 7.07 -12.59 1.13
N LEU A 308 6.15 -12.29 2.05
CA LEU A 308 6.09 -12.94 3.36
C LEU A 308 6.01 -14.47 3.23
N MET A 309 5.14 -14.96 2.33
CA MET A 309 5.02 -16.40 2.06
C MET A 309 6.31 -16.99 1.48
N GLY A 310 7.01 -16.24 0.62
CA GLY A 310 8.31 -16.62 0.07
C GLY A 310 9.43 -16.75 1.13
N TYR A 311 9.37 -15.93 2.18
CA TYR A 311 10.29 -16.02 3.33
C TYR A 311 10.04 -17.30 4.15
N VAL A 312 8.77 -17.64 4.41
CA VAL A 312 8.41 -18.83 5.20
C VAL A 312 8.25 -20.12 4.36
N LYS A 313 8.50 -20.04 3.06
CA LYS A 313 8.44 -21.17 2.11
C LYS A 313 7.05 -21.80 1.95
N ASP A 314 5.99 -21.04 2.22
CA ASP A 314 4.63 -21.42 1.83
C ASP A 314 4.41 -21.10 0.33
N LEU A 315 4.85 -22.01 -0.53
CA LEU A 315 4.78 -21.81 -1.99
C LEU A 315 3.35 -21.83 -2.54
N VAL A 316 2.39 -22.40 -1.81
CA VAL A 316 0.98 -22.44 -2.22
C VAL A 316 0.38 -21.06 -2.05
N ARG A 317 0.43 -20.48 -0.84
CA ARG A 317 -0.07 -19.12 -0.60
C ARG A 317 0.74 -18.05 -1.33
N PHE A 318 2.04 -18.28 -1.53
CA PHE A 318 2.85 -17.46 -2.42
C PHE A 318 2.21 -17.33 -3.81
N GLU A 319 1.86 -18.47 -4.43
CA GLU A 319 1.27 -18.50 -5.76
C GLU A 319 -0.11 -17.84 -5.78
N ASP A 320 -0.93 -18.07 -4.76
CA ASP A 320 -2.27 -17.47 -4.67
C ASP A 320 -2.21 -15.94 -4.52
N PHE A 321 -1.38 -15.41 -3.62
CA PHE A 321 -1.18 -13.95 -3.49
C PHE A 321 -0.59 -13.33 -4.76
N ALA A 322 0.34 -14.03 -5.43
CA ALA A 322 0.89 -13.56 -6.70
C ALA A 322 -0.20 -13.48 -7.79
N LEU A 323 -1.08 -14.47 -7.87
CA LEU A 323 -2.20 -14.50 -8.81
C LEU A 323 -3.22 -13.39 -8.54
N LEU A 324 -3.52 -13.13 -7.27
CA LEU A 324 -4.37 -12.02 -6.85
C LEU A 324 -3.75 -10.66 -7.20
N ALA A 325 -2.46 -10.46 -6.92
CA ALA A 325 -1.73 -9.27 -7.32
C ALA A 325 -1.74 -9.08 -8.84
N HIS A 326 -1.51 -10.15 -9.60
CA HIS A 326 -1.57 -10.13 -11.06
C HIS A 326 -2.97 -9.75 -11.55
N LYS A 327 -4.04 -10.31 -10.97
CA LYS A 327 -5.43 -10.02 -11.35
C LYS A 327 -5.77 -8.54 -11.11
N ALA A 328 -5.35 -8.01 -9.96
CA ALA A 328 -5.56 -6.60 -9.60
C ALA A 328 -4.80 -5.65 -10.55
N TYR A 329 -3.51 -5.89 -10.82
CA TYR A 329 -2.76 -5.07 -11.78
C TYR A 329 -3.29 -5.20 -13.21
N LEU A 330 -3.64 -6.41 -13.66
CA LEU A 330 -4.22 -6.63 -14.98
C LEU A 330 -5.51 -5.81 -15.16
N SER A 331 -6.33 -5.74 -14.12
CA SER A 331 -7.57 -4.94 -14.12
C SER A 331 -7.29 -3.44 -14.11
N CYS A 332 -6.26 -2.99 -13.37
CA CYS A 332 -5.86 -1.59 -13.29
C CYS A 332 -5.20 -1.07 -14.58
N THR A 333 -4.12 -1.73 -15.02
CA THR A 333 -3.18 -1.20 -16.01
C THR A 333 -3.20 -1.96 -17.33
N GLY A 334 -4.04 -3.00 -17.45
CA GLY A 334 -4.16 -3.79 -18.66
C GLY A 334 -2.98 -4.74 -18.91
N PRO A 335 -3.10 -5.61 -19.92
CA PRO A 335 -2.18 -6.72 -20.14
C PRO A 335 -0.78 -6.30 -20.62
N SER A 336 -0.61 -5.08 -21.13
CA SER A 336 0.67 -4.59 -21.64
C SER A 336 1.56 -3.94 -20.57
N ALA A 337 1.07 -3.80 -19.33
CA ALA A 337 1.79 -3.12 -18.28
C ALA A 337 2.99 -3.95 -17.79
N PRO A 338 4.17 -3.33 -17.56
CA PRO A 338 5.35 -4.02 -17.05
C PRO A 338 5.13 -4.81 -15.75
N GLU A 339 4.26 -4.36 -14.85
CA GLU A 339 3.94 -5.06 -13.60
C GLU A 339 3.29 -6.41 -13.84
N VAL A 340 2.41 -6.51 -14.83
CA VAL A 340 1.69 -7.75 -15.14
C VAL A 340 2.68 -8.84 -15.56
N GLU A 341 3.62 -8.49 -16.45
CA GLU A 341 4.68 -9.41 -16.88
C GLU A 341 5.70 -9.71 -15.77
N ARG A 342 5.99 -8.73 -14.91
CA ARG A 342 6.90 -8.93 -13.77
C ARG A 342 6.35 -9.98 -12.81
N ILE A 343 5.07 -9.91 -12.47
CA ILE A 343 4.47 -10.86 -11.52
C ILE A 343 4.47 -12.28 -12.10
N LYS A 344 4.18 -12.44 -13.40
CA LYS A 344 4.35 -13.75 -14.08
C LYS A 344 5.77 -14.28 -13.97
N THR A 345 6.76 -13.39 -14.15
CA THR A 345 8.17 -13.75 -14.02
C THR A 345 8.51 -14.19 -12.60
N GLU A 346 7.99 -13.51 -11.58
CA GLU A 346 8.22 -13.87 -10.18
C GLU A 346 7.58 -15.22 -9.82
N ILE A 347 6.35 -15.47 -10.28
CA ILE A 347 5.70 -16.78 -10.17
C ILE A 347 6.58 -17.85 -10.83
N SER A 348 7.09 -17.58 -12.04
CA SER A 348 7.93 -18.53 -12.78
C SER A 348 9.19 -18.91 -12.02
N VAL A 349 9.89 -17.90 -11.49
CA VAL A 349 11.16 -18.07 -10.78
C VAL A 349 10.96 -18.85 -9.48
N LEU A 350 9.95 -18.51 -8.70
CA LEU A 350 9.76 -19.10 -7.37
C LEU A 350 9.00 -20.42 -7.37
N SER A 351 8.18 -20.69 -8.39
CA SER A 351 7.53 -21.99 -8.58
C SER A 351 8.31 -22.94 -9.50
N GLU A 352 9.44 -22.49 -10.06
CA GLU A 352 10.24 -23.20 -11.08
C GLU A 352 9.43 -23.56 -12.34
N LYS A 353 8.32 -22.86 -12.60
CA LYS A 353 7.46 -23.08 -13.77
C LYS A 353 7.87 -22.14 -14.90
N THR A 354 8.21 -22.69 -16.06
CA THR A 354 8.39 -21.88 -17.28
C THR A 354 7.24 -22.17 -18.23
N LEU A 355 6.41 -21.16 -18.50
CA LEU A 355 5.23 -21.28 -19.37
C LEU A 355 5.38 -20.36 -20.59
N SER A 356 4.99 -20.85 -21.76
CA SER A 356 4.75 -20.01 -22.95
C SER A 356 3.50 -19.14 -22.78
N ASP A 357 3.31 -18.14 -23.63
CA ASP A 357 2.16 -17.22 -23.56
C ASP A 357 0.81 -17.95 -23.57
N ASP A 358 0.64 -18.99 -24.39
CA ASP A 358 -0.61 -19.75 -24.45
C ASP A 358 -0.81 -20.66 -23.24
N GLN A 359 0.28 -21.20 -22.68
CA GLN A 359 0.24 -21.90 -21.40
C GLN A 359 -0.11 -20.96 -20.26
N TRP A 360 0.40 -19.73 -20.27
CA TRP A 360 0.05 -18.68 -19.31
C TRP A 360 -1.44 -18.34 -19.39
N LYS A 361 -1.99 -18.14 -20.59
CA LYS A 361 -3.43 -17.89 -20.76
C LYS A 361 -4.27 -19.02 -20.18
N LYS A 362 -3.91 -20.28 -20.47
CA LYS A 362 -4.62 -21.45 -19.94
C LYS A 362 -4.49 -21.54 -18.42
N TYR A 363 -3.28 -21.37 -17.91
CA TYR A 363 -2.96 -21.41 -16.48
C TYR A 363 -3.73 -20.34 -15.70
N LEU A 364 -3.67 -19.08 -16.14
CA LEU A 364 -4.40 -17.97 -15.54
C LEU A 364 -5.90 -18.21 -15.60
N LYS A 365 -6.43 -18.68 -16.73
CA LYS A 365 -7.86 -19.00 -16.85
C LYS A 365 -8.28 -20.06 -15.84
N GLU A 366 -7.51 -21.15 -15.70
CA GLU A 366 -7.79 -22.22 -14.74
C GLU A 366 -7.73 -21.71 -13.30
N LYS A 367 -6.64 -21.02 -12.95
CA LYS A 367 -6.45 -20.48 -11.60
C LYS A 367 -7.46 -19.41 -11.24
N TYR A 368 -7.77 -18.49 -12.16
CA TYR A 368 -8.86 -17.53 -11.96
C TYR A 368 -10.20 -18.22 -11.86
N THR A 369 -10.49 -19.24 -12.66
CA THR A 369 -11.73 -20.02 -12.50
C THR A 369 -11.78 -20.72 -11.14
N VAL A 370 -10.66 -21.15 -10.56
CA VAL A 370 -10.65 -21.68 -9.18
C VAL A 370 -10.83 -20.55 -8.16
N LEU A 371 -10.13 -19.42 -8.35
CA LEU A 371 -10.24 -18.21 -7.54
C LEU A 371 -11.54 -17.41 -7.76
N ASP A 372 -12.36 -17.80 -8.73
CA ASP A 372 -13.69 -17.25 -9.01
C ASP A 372 -14.78 -18.35 -8.84
N GLY A 373 -14.36 -19.63 -8.76
CA GLY A 373 -15.22 -20.82 -8.74
C GLY A 373 -15.33 -21.53 -7.40
N ARG A 374 -14.35 -21.39 -6.48
CA ARG A 374 -14.54 -21.66 -5.03
C ARG A 374 -15.56 -20.68 -4.36
N PHE A 375 -16.39 -20.04 -5.18
CA PHE A 375 -16.64 -18.59 -5.13
C PHE A 375 -17.84 -18.21 -6.01
N THR A 376 -18.80 -19.14 -6.17
CA THR A 376 -19.94 -18.97 -7.09
C THR A 376 -21.22 -18.44 -6.45
N GLU A 377 -21.24 -18.20 -5.14
CA GLU A 377 -22.24 -17.40 -4.44
C GLU A 377 -21.51 -16.51 -3.42
N ASP A 378 -21.33 -15.23 -3.77
CA ASP A 378 -20.60 -14.17 -3.03
C ASP A 378 -19.14 -14.48 -2.58
N PRO A 379 -18.14 -14.17 -3.42
CA PRO A 379 -16.77 -14.64 -3.22
C PRO A 379 -15.80 -13.70 -2.49
N SER A 380 -16.24 -12.83 -1.57
CA SER A 380 -15.31 -11.81 -1.06
C SER A 380 -14.51 -12.24 0.18
N ASP A 381 -15.11 -12.95 1.14
CA ASP A 381 -14.54 -13.02 2.49
C ASP A 381 -13.93 -14.40 2.83
N GLU A 382 -14.54 -15.51 2.45
CA GLU A 382 -14.11 -16.85 2.91
C GLU A 382 -12.71 -17.28 2.42
N VAL A 383 -12.33 -16.96 1.18
CA VAL A 383 -10.99 -17.31 0.68
C VAL A 383 -9.96 -16.30 1.11
N MET A 384 -10.36 -15.04 1.29
CA MET A 384 -9.48 -14.05 1.89
C MET A 384 -9.18 -14.46 3.33
N ASP A 385 -10.19 -14.95 4.06
CA ASP A 385 -10.02 -15.60 5.33
C ASP A 385 -9.12 -16.82 5.18
N GLU A 386 -9.36 -17.78 4.28
CA GLU A 386 -8.47 -18.94 4.08
C GLU A 386 -6.99 -18.52 3.88
N LEU A 387 -6.73 -17.55 3.01
CA LEU A 387 -5.39 -17.05 2.69
C LEU A 387 -4.72 -16.38 3.89
N PHE A 388 -5.45 -15.55 4.63
CA PHE A 388 -4.94 -14.82 5.79
C PHE A 388 -4.97 -15.62 7.10
N HIS A 389 -5.77 -16.70 7.19
CA HIS A 389 -6.15 -17.36 8.44
C HIS A 389 -5.58 -18.77 8.61
N ARG A 390 -5.64 -19.62 7.56
CA ARG A 390 -5.82 -21.10 7.70
C ARG A 390 -4.88 -21.86 8.64
N GLU A 391 -3.70 -21.35 9.00
CA GLU A 391 -2.80 -21.96 10.01
C GLU A 391 -1.97 -20.94 10.83
N LEU A 392 -2.34 -19.64 10.82
CA LEU A 392 -1.56 -18.59 11.50
C LEU A 392 -2.13 -18.19 12.88
N TRP A 393 -3.39 -18.54 13.12
CA TRP A 393 -4.04 -18.53 14.43
C TRP A 393 -3.69 -19.77 15.24
N ALA A 394 -2.40 -19.94 15.56
CA ALA A 394 -2.04 -20.91 16.57
C ALA A 394 -2.87 -20.64 17.86
N GLU A 395 -3.25 -21.69 18.59
CA GLU A 395 -4.08 -21.64 19.82
C GLU A 395 -3.71 -20.55 20.83
N LYS A 396 -2.43 -20.11 20.82
CA LYS A 396 -1.92 -19.01 21.65
C LYS A 396 -2.58 -17.65 21.36
N TYR A 397 -3.08 -17.45 20.15
CA TYR A 397 -3.56 -16.16 19.63
C TYR A 397 -5.08 -16.13 19.40
N ALA A 398 -5.71 -17.29 19.21
CA ALA A 398 -7.15 -17.45 18.96
C ALA A 398 -8.06 -17.01 20.13
N LYS A 399 -7.54 -16.86 21.36
CA LYS A 399 -8.32 -16.48 22.55
C LYS A 399 -8.42 -14.95 22.75
N GLY A 400 -8.64 -14.19 21.68
CA GLY A 400 -8.82 -12.72 21.73
C GLY A 400 -7.57 -11.92 22.10
N GLY A 401 -6.39 -12.55 22.10
CA GLY A 401 -5.13 -11.93 22.47
C GLY A 401 -4.49 -11.14 21.33
N LEU A 402 -4.60 -11.65 20.10
CA LEU A 402 -3.97 -11.05 18.92
C LEU A 402 -4.66 -9.77 18.49
N GLU A 403 -5.99 -9.70 18.50
CA GLU A 403 -6.74 -8.50 18.17
C GLU A 403 -6.44 -7.38 19.16
N ALA A 404 -6.40 -7.69 20.45
CA ALA A 404 -6.04 -6.74 21.50
C ALA A 404 -4.56 -6.30 21.38
N GLU A 405 -3.67 -7.20 20.98
CA GLU A 405 -2.26 -6.88 20.71
C GLU A 405 -2.11 -5.99 19.47
N ILE A 406 -2.91 -6.21 18.43
CA ILE A 406 -2.97 -5.34 17.25
C ILE A 406 -3.57 -4.00 17.60
N ASP A 407 -4.70 -3.94 18.31
CA ASP A 407 -5.28 -2.68 18.77
C ASP A 407 -4.24 -1.88 19.57
N LYS A 408 -3.49 -2.55 20.46
CA LYS A 408 -2.38 -1.94 21.20
C LYS A 408 -1.24 -1.47 20.29
N LEU A 409 -0.79 -2.30 19.36
CA LEU A 409 0.30 -1.99 18.43
C LEU A 409 -0.06 -0.81 17.53
N MET A 410 -1.32 -0.76 17.12
CA MET A 410 -1.88 0.24 16.23
C MET A 410 -2.40 1.47 16.97
N GLY A 411 -2.40 1.48 18.31
CA GLY A 411 -2.92 2.55 19.14
C GLY A 411 -4.41 2.83 18.91
N LEU A 412 -5.21 1.77 18.80
CA LEU A 412 -6.66 1.76 18.64
C LEU A 412 -7.36 1.42 19.96
N ASP A 413 -8.68 1.63 20.00
CA ASP A 413 -9.52 1.19 21.11
C ASP A 413 -9.69 -0.34 21.06
N ALA A 414 -9.78 -0.99 22.23
CA ALA A 414 -9.92 -2.45 22.30
C ALA A 414 -11.19 -2.95 21.59
N GLY A 415 -11.03 -3.92 20.69
CA GLY A 415 -12.07 -4.48 19.85
C GLY A 415 -12.20 -3.83 18.46
N SER A 416 -11.40 -2.80 18.14
CA SER A 416 -11.51 -2.08 16.85
C SER A 416 -11.18 -2.98 15.66
N VAL A 417 -10.14 -3.82 15.78
CA VAL A 417 -9.78 -4.81 14.76
C VAL A 417 -10.91 -5.80 14.50
N LYS A 418 -11.63 -6.22 15.54
CA LYS A 418 -12.74 -7.18 15.42
C LYS A 418 -13.90 -6.62 14.59
N GLU A 419 -14.18 -5.32 14.70
CA GLU A 419 -15.19 -4.64 13.87
C GLU A 419 -14.80 -4.60 12.39
N VAL A 420 -13.51 -4.45 12.08
CA VAL A 420 -12.98 -4.34 10.71
C VAL A 420 -12.90 -5.71 10.04
N VAL A 421 -12.54 -6.75 10.80
CA VAL A 421 -12.24 -8.07 10.23
C VAL A 421 -13.49 -8.93 10.10
N LYS A 422 -14.62 -8.61 10.77
CA LYS A 422 -15.89 -9.38 10.72
C LYS A 422 -15.68 -10.90 10.66
N VAL A 423 -14.89 -11.45 11.58
CA VAL A 423 -14.78 -12.89 11.72
C VAL A 423 -15.70 -13.31 12.85
N GLU A 424 -16.89 -13.81 12.50
CA GLU A 424 -17.71 -14.62 13.40
C GLU A 424 -17.14 -16.04 13.38
N VAL A 425 -16.13 -16.33 14.22
CA VAL A 425 -15.80 -17.72 14.50
C VAL A 425 -16.83 -18.23 15.50
N SER A 426 -17.70 -19.14 15.03
CA SER A 426 -18.53 -19.95 15.92
C SER A 426 -17.62 -20.80 16.80
N ASP A 427 -17.78 -20.71 18.12
CA ASP A 427 -16.99 -21.38 19.16
C ASP A 427 -16.97 -22.93 19.10
N GLU A 428 -17.49 -23.57 18.05
CA GLU A 428 -17.67 -25.02 17.97
C GLU A 428 -16.44 -25.81 17.46
N GLU A 429 -15.50 -25.21 16.71
CA GLU A 429 -14.41 -25.98 16.08
C GLU A 429 -13.12 -26.10 16.91
N VAL A 430 -12.94 -25.33 17.98
CA VAL A 430 -11.70 -25.41 18.82
C VAL A 430 -11.78 -26.54 19.85
N ARG A 431 -12.88 -27.29 19.92
CA ARG A 431 -13.12 -28.27 20.99
C ARG A 431 -12.86 -29.73 20.61
N SER A 432 -12.50 -30.05 19.36
CA SER A 432 -12.33 -31.44 18.92
C SER A 432 -10.88 -31.95 18.84
N GLU A 433 -9.86 -31.11 19.05
CA GLU A 433 -8.46 -31.56 18.99
C GLU A 433 -7.72 -31.55 20.34
N ALA A 434 -8.36 -31.08 21.42
CA ALA A 434 -7.77 -31.03 22.76
C ALA A 434 -8.17 -32.19 23.70
N SER A 435 -8.63 -33.33 23.17
CA SER A 435 -9.02 -34.49 24.00
C SER A 435 -8.36 -35.81 23.60
N ASN A 436 -7.11 -35.78 23.15
CA ASN A 436 -6.32 -36.98 22.95
C ASN A 436 -4.86 -36.76 23.38
N GLU A 437 -4.64 -36.51 24.67
CA GLU A 437 -3.39 -36.90 25.32
C GLU A 437 -3.59 -37.04 26.84
N GLU A 438 -3.36 -38.28 27.31
CA GLU A 438 -3.07 -38.73 28.67
C GLU A 438 -4.19 -38.66 29.73
N VAL A 439 -4.66 -39.83 30.18
CA VAL A 439 -4.26 -40.43 31.48
C VAL A 439 -4.52 -41.95 31.45
N MET A 440 -3.46 -42.75 31.59
CA MET A 440 -3.54 -44.13 32.10
C MET A 440 -3.18 -44.14 33.59
N GLU A 441 -3.94 -44.96 34.33
CA GLU A 441 -3.63 -45.63 35.60
C GLU A 441 -3.47 -44.78 36.88
N GLU A 442 -4.45 -44.86 37.78
CA GLU A 442 -4.34 -45.76 38.95
C GLU A 442 -5.72 -46.01 39.60
N GLU A 443 -5.84 -47.20 40.16
CA GLU A 443 -7.07 -47.86 40.58
C GLU A 443 -7.60 -47.41 41.96
N ASN A 444 -8.91 -47.70 42.16
CA ASN A 444 -9.49 -48.43 43.29
C ASN A 444 -10.22 -47.71 44.45
N LEU A 445 -11.48 -48.18 44.61
CA LEU A 445 -12.30 -48.44 45.81
C LEU A 445 -13.39 -47.44 46.25
N ASP A 446 -14.61 -47.85 45.89
CA ASP A 446 -15.73 -48.25 46.77
C ASP A 446 -16.79 -47.26 47.31
N GLU A 447 -18.03 -47.77 47.20
CA GLU A 447 -19.27 -47.52 47.97
C GLU A 447 -19.98 -46.17 47.75
N GLU A 448 -21.31 -46.03 47.62
CA GLU A 448 -22.53 -46.84 47.50
C GLU A 448 -23.67 -45.86 47.94
N VAL A 449 -24.78 -45.74 47.17
CA VAL A 449 -26.19 -45.58 47.65
C VAL A 449 -26.53 -44.18 48.29
N VAL A 450 -27.63 -43.45 48.07
CA VAL A 450 -29.09 -43.71 47.95
C VAL A 450 -29.78 -42.49 47.29
N GLU A 451 -30.86 -42.81 46.57
CA GLU A 451 -32.12 -42.10 46.23
C GLU A 451 -32.51 -40.82 47.02
N GLU A 452 -33.20 -39.88 46.37
CA GLU A 452 -34.66 -39.66 46.55
C GLU A 452 -35.23 -38.47 45.76
N GLU A 453 -36.51 -38.62 45.44
CA GLU A 453 -37.43 -37.84 44.62
C GLU A 453 -37.92 -36.52 45.25
N ASN A 454 -38.49 -35.64 44.40
CA ASN A 454 -39.77 -34.91 44.55
C ASN A 454 -39.72 -33.64 43.66
N SER A 455 -40.50 -33.53 42.58
CA SER A 455 -41.96 -33.32 42.43
C SER A 455 -42.36 -31.84 42.40
N ASP A 456 -43.32 -31.56 41.49
CA ASP A 456 -44.26 -30.43 41.43
C ASP A 456 -43.70 -29.01 41.14
N GLU A 457 -44.32 -28.13 40.35
CA GLU A 457 -45.73 -28.03 39.94
C GLU A 457 -45.87 -27.09 38.71
N GLU A 458 -46.88 -27.37 37.87
CA GLU A 458 -47.35 -26.54 36.75
C GLU A 458 -47.92 -25.18 37.21
N VAL A 459 -47.80 -24.12 36.40
CA VAL A 459 -48.93 -23.20 36.11
C VAL A 459 -48.87 -22.70 34.66
N ARG A 460 -49.92 -23.06 33.91
CA ARG A 460 -50.33 -22.57 32.58
C ARG A 460 -51.06 -21.22 32.65
N SER A 461 -51.28 -20.64 31.46
CA SER A 461 -52.38 -19.76 31.00
C SER A 461 -51.94 -18.35 30.61
N GLU A 462 -52.42 -17.69 29.55
CA GLU A 462 -53.37 -17.97 28.45
C GLU A 462 -53.14 -16.79 27.45
N THR A 463 -52.89 -17.03 26.16
CA THR A 463 -53.77 -16.72 24.99
C THR A 463 -54.57 -15.41 25.08
N SER A 464 -54.46 -14.52 24.10
CA SER A 464 -55.47 -14.20 23.03
C SER A 464 -55.42 -12.65 22.87
N ASP A 465 -55.65 -11.94 21.77
CA ASP A 465 -56.24 -12.17 20.46
C ASP A 465 -55.90 -10.92 19.58
N GLU A 466 -55.83 -11.12 18.25
CA GLU A 466 -56.53 -10.38 17.15
C GLU A 466 -56.70 -8.84 17.25
N GLU A 467 -56.70 -7.99 16.22
CA GLU A 467 -56.52 -8.00 14.76
C GLU A 467 -56.73 -6.52 14.29
N MET A 468 -56.53 -6.24 13.00
CA MET A 468 -57.16 -5.17 12.18
C MET A 468 -56.45 -3.79 12.02
N VAL A 469 -55.91 -3.49 10.82
CA VAL A 469 -56.51 -2.74 9.65
C VAL A 469 -56.28 -1.21 9.82
N ASP A 470 -55.35 -0.59 9.07
CA ASP A 470 -55.42 0.00 7.71
C ASP A 470 -55.79 1.50 7.72
N GLU A 471 -55.35 2.19 6.67
CA GLU A 471 -55.69 3.54 6.16
C GLU A 471 -54.92 4.79 6.63
N SER A 472 -54.01 5.22 5.73
CA SER A 472 -53.86 6.55 5.13
C SER A 472 -54.06 7.84 5.97
N GLU A 473 -53.00 8.65 6.05
CA GLU A 473 -52.84 9.95 5.33
C GLU A 473 -51.39 10.48 5.47
#